data_AF-M2Z1A2-F1
#
_entry.id   AF-M2Z1A2-F1
#
_cell.length_a   1.000
_cell.length_b   1.000
_cell.length_c   1.000
_cell.angle_alpha   90.00
_cell.angle_beta   90.00
_cell.angle_gamma   90.00
#
_symmetry.space_group_name_H-M   'P 1'
#
loop_
_entity.id
_entity.type
_entity.pdbx_description
1 polymer ?
#
loop_
_entity_poly.entity_id
_entity_poly.type
_entity_poly.pdbx_seq_one_letter_code
_entity_poly.pdbx_strand_id
1 'polypeptide(L)'
;MPLIAHLSKENLFRTVKQQGRLAWNARPQDAARQITALDRDEKAVYVIVEEAHDRGIWVKEIKKKATGVAQQTVQKAVNKMEKANLIKSVKSVRHPTQKTYMLSHLVPSEDVIGNSFFDAGDLDESFRDELLNLIVFHVRQTSWGDRDKDAKKGKRKEKQAVISVEDDGDAAGKKRKRTADIEDAGNLKRRSVKLDPEAFSQTIYRAGTHTYPTAEEIHNFLVTSNAIKPTKAASLTVHEIQGCIDVLCWDEKLEKIMNGEGTWGYRTVRGVTFKPPGANYDDYEEVVGTGLTQAPCGRCPVLDLCHEGGPVNPQDCIYFEQWLRPG
;
A
#
# COMPACT_ATOMS: atom_id res chain seq x y z
N MET A 1 54.44 -10.62 -5.33
CA MET A 1 53.05 -10.73 -4.82
C MET A 1 52.94 -11.83 -3.73
N PRO A 2 53.69 -11.79 -2.62
CA PRO A 2 53.60 -12.84 -1.59
C PRO A 2 52.34 -12.70 -0.72
N LEU A 3 51.90 -11.46 -0.46
CA LEU A 3 50.71 -11.16 0.33
C LEU A 3 49.44 -11.74 -0.30
N ILE A 4 49.26 -11.58 -1.61
CA ILE A 4 48.06 -12.07 -2.30
C ILE A 4 47.99 -13.60 -2.28
N ALA A 5 49.14 -14.25 -2.48
CA ALA A 5 49.22 -15.70 -2.39
C ALA A 5 48.93 -16.22 -0.97
N HIS A 6 49.41 -15.52 0.06
CA HIS A 6 49.15 -15.87 1.46
C HIS A 6 47.66 -15.71 1.81
N LEU A 7 47.08 -14.56 1.51
CA LEU A 7 45.68 -14.26 1.80
C LEU A 7 44.70 -15.16 1.01
N SER A 8 45.06 -15.57 -0.20
CA SER A 8 44.30 -16.56 -0.97
C SER A 8 44.40 -17.97 -0.38
N LYS A 9 45.56 -18.34 0.21
CA LYS A 9 45.73 -19.64 0.89
C LYS A 9 44.92 -19.71 2.18
N GLU A 10 44.87 -18.61 2.93
CA GLU A 10 44.11 -18.48 4.17
C GLU A 10 42.61 -18.27 3.95
N ASN A 11 42.12 -18.32 2.71
CA ASN A 11 40.70 -18.07 2.35
C ASN A 11 40.16 -16.69 2.78
N LEU A 12 41.03 -15.69 2.99
CA LEU A 12 40.67 -14.35 3.45
C LEU A 12 40.11 -13.46 2.34
N PHE A 13 40.45 -13.74 1.08
CA PHE A 13 39.74 -13.19 -0.06
C PHE A 13 39.63 -14.21 -1.18
N ARG A 14 38.72 -13.95 -2.10
CA ARG A 14 38.53 -14.72 -3.34
C ARG A 14 38.89 -13.88 -4.54
N THR A 15 39.59 -14.47 -5.51
CA THR A 15 39.78 -13.91 -6.85
C THR A 15 38.52 -14.11 -7.70
N VAL A 16 37.97 -13.02 -8.23
CA VAL A 16 36.79 -13.00 -9.10
C VAL A 16 37.15 -12.28 -10.38
N LYS A 17 36.66 -12.76 -11.53
CA LYS A 17 36.75 -12.00 -12.78
C LYS A 17 35.45 -11.22 -12.98
N GLN A 18 35.48 -9.91 -12.78
CA GLN A 18 34.36 -9.02 -13.11
C GLN A 18 34.70 -8.24 -14.38
N GLN A 19 33.83 -8.33 -15.40
CA GLN A 19 33.95 -7.57 -16.66
C GLN A 19 35.35 -7.64 -17.30
N GLY A 20 35.96 -8.84 -17.32
CA GLY A 20 37.30 -9.05 -17.89
C GLY A 20 38.48 -8.55 -17.03
N ARG A 21 38.21 -7.95 -15.86
CA ARG A 21 39.23 -7.52 -14.89
C ARG A 21 39.29 -8.46 -13.69
N LEU A 22 40.48 -8.61 -13.13
CA LEU A 22 40.69 -9.33 -11.87
C LEU A 22 40.23 -8.44 -10.71
N ALA A 23 39.29 -8.94 -9.94
CA ALA A 23 38.77 -8.34 -8.71
C ALA A 23 38.99 -9.31 -7.55
N TRP A 24 38.95 -8.78 -6.33
CA TRP A 24 39.05 -9.56 -5.11
C TRP A 24 37.87 -9.24 -4.19
N ASN A 25 37.19 -10.27 -3.71
CA ASN A 25 36.15 -10.13 -2.68
C ASN A 25 36.75 -10.53 -1.33
N ALA A 26 36.71 -9.63 -0.36
CA ALA A 26 37.13 -9.91 1.01
C ALA A 26 36.10 -10.79 1.72
N ARG A 27 36.58 -11.68 2.60
CA ARG A 27 35.75 -12.53 3.46
C ARG A 27 35.98 -12.17 4.92
N PRO A 28 34.95 -12.29 5.79
CA PRO A 28 35.15 -12.20 7.22
C PRO A 28 36.15 -13.25 7.71
N GLN A 29 37.01 -12.89 8.67
CA GLN A 29 38.05 -13.77 9.18
C GLN A 29 37.48 -15.05 9.83
N ASP A 30 36.32 -14.95 10.47
CA ASP A 30 35.64 -16.10 11.06
C ASP A 30 35.14 -17.08 10.00
N ALA A 31 34.59 -16.56 8.90
CA ALA A 31 34.18 -17.39 7.76
C ALA A 31 35.40 -18.06 7.11
N ALA A 32 36.51 -17.33 6.92
CA ALA A 32 37.74 -17.86 6.34
C ALA A 32 38.29 -19.07 7.13
N ARG A 33 38.32 -18.99 8.47
CA ARG A 33 38.74 -20.09 9.35
C ARG A 33 37.89 -21.33 9.17
N GLN A 34 36.56 -21.15 9.13
CA GLN A 34 35.64 -22.27 8.98
C GLN A 34 35.64 -22.86 7.56
N ILE A 35 35.86 -22.04 6.53
CA ILE A 35 36.00 -22.51 5.14
C ILE A 35 37.20 -23.44 4.99
N THR A 36 38.30 -23.20 5.72
CA THR A 36 39.48 -24.08 5.68
C THR A 36 39.13 -25.51 6.11
N ALA A 37 38.21 -25.67 7.07
CA ALA A 37 37.73 -26.97 7.57
C ALA A 37 36.73 -27.68 6.64
N LEU A 38 36.29 -27.04 5.56
CA LEU A 38 35.38 -27.65 4.58
C LEU A 38 36.12 -28.58 3.61
N ASP A 39 35.44 -29.65 3.20
CA ASP A 39 35.94 -30.56 2.17
C ASP A 39 35.84 -29.93 0.76
N ARG A 40 36.44 -30.56 -0.26
CA ARG A 40 36.44 -30.09 -1.65
C ARG A 40 35.01 -29.85 -2.18
N ASP A 41 34.10 -30.79 -1.96
CA ASP A 41 32.72 -30.68 -2.44
C ASP A 41 31.95 -29.59 -1.68
N GLU A 42 32.18 -29.47 -0.37
CA GLU A 42 31.57 -28.44 0.47
C GLU A 42 32.05 -27.03 0.08
N LYS A 43 33.34 -26.87 -0.23
CA LYS A 43 33.93 -25.64 -0.76
C LYS A 43 33.30 -25.25 -2.10
N ALA A 44 33.06 -26.22 -2.98
CA ALA A 44 32.40 -25.96 -4.26
C ALA A 44 30.96 -25.44 -4.07
N VAL A 45 30.21 -26.02 -3.13
CA VAL A 45 28.85 -25.53 -2.79
C VAL A 45 28.90 -24.14 -2.17
N TYR A 46 29.85 -23.87 -1.26
CA TYR A 46 30.01 -22.55 -0.65
C TYR A 46 30.26 -21.45 -1.69
N VAL A 47 31.14 -21.72 -2.67
CA VAL A 47 31.47 -20.79 -3.77
C VAL A 47 30.22 -20.41 -4.58
N ILE A 48 29.32 -21.37 -4.83
CA ILE A 48 28.06 -21.14 -5.55
C ILE A 48 27.11 -20.24 -4.73
N VAL A 49 27.03 -20.44 -3.41
CA VAL A 49 26.19 -19.60 -2.52
C VAL A 49 26.77 -18.20 -2.41
N GLU A 50 28.10 -18.07 -2.31
CA GLU A 50 28.81 -16.79 -2.27
C GLU A 50 28.62 -15.99 -3.57
N GLU A 51 28.57 -16.64 -4.73
CA GLU A 51 28.28 -15.99 -6.03
C GLU A 51 26.87 -15.38 -6.10
N ALA A 52 25.92 -15.91 -5.34
CA ALA A 52 24.54 -15.44 -5.32
C ALA A 52 24.33 -14.18 -4.45
N HIS A 53 25.30 -13.88 -3.57
CA HIS A 53 25.36 -12.68 -2.74
C HIS A 53 24.05 -12.36 -1.99
N ASP A 54 23.45 -11.20 -2.24
CA ASP A 54 22.29 -10.60 -1.57
C ASP A 54 20.95 -11.18 -2.02
N ARG A 55 20.87 -11.65 -3.27
CA ARG A 55 19.70 -12.33 -3.83
C ARG A 55 19.52 -13.74 -3.28
N GLY A 56 20.62 -14.37 -2.86
CA GLY A 56 20.64 -15.75 -2.42
C GLY A 56 20.35 -16.76 -3.55
N ILE A 57 20.44 -18.04 -3.23
CA ILE A 57 20.26 -19.14 -4.18
C ILE A 57 19.43 -20.29 -3.62
N TRP A 58 18.63 -20.90 -4.49
CA TRP A 58 17.65 -21.90 -4.14
C TRP A 58 18.32 -23.28 -4.12
N VAL A 59 17.93 -24.17 -3.21
CA VAL A 59 18.58 -25.51 -3.12
C VAL A 59 18.57 -26.26 -4.45
N LYS A 60 17.47 -26.18 -5.22
CA LYS A 60 17.38 -26.80 -6.55
C LYS A 60 18.38 -26.22 -7.55
N GLU A 61 18.66 -24.92 -7.47
CA GLU A 61 19.66 -24.27 -8.31
C GLU A 61 21.09 -24.60 -7.89
N ILE A 62 21.37 -24.67 -6.59
CA ILE A 62 22.67 -25.13 -6.07
C ILE A 62 22.96 -26.53 -6.62
N LYS A 63 21.96 -27.41 -6.54
CA LYS A 63 21.99 -28.78 -7.05
C LYS A 63 22.22 -28.87 -8.56
N LYS A 64 21.71 -27.90 -9.33
CA LYS A 64 21.89 -27.80 -10.78
C LYS A 64 23.27 -27.24 -11.16
N LYS A 65 23.78 -26.26 -10.41
CA LYS A 65 25.08 -25.61 -10.65
C LYS A 65 26.26 -26.45 -10.18
N ALA A 66 26.08 -27.28 -9.15
CA ALA A 66 27.09 -28.20 -8.64
C ALA A 66 27.20 -29.48 -9.51
N THR A 67 27.54 -29.33 -10.79
CA THR A 67 27.60 -30.42 -11.79
C THR A 67 28.59 -31.55 -11.48
N GLY A 68 29.45 -31.39 -10.48
CA GLY A 68 30.42 -32.41 -10.03
C GLY A 68 30.13 -33.04 -8.66
N VAL A 69 29.03 -32.68 -7.99
CA VAL A 69 28.73 -33.13 -6.61
C VAL A 69 27.42 -33.90 -6.58
N ALA A 70 27.40 -35.05 -5.90
CA ALA A 70 26.18 -35.84 -5.74
C ALA A 70 25.10 -35.05 -4.98
N GLN A 71 23.84 -35.18 -5.42
CA GLN A 71 22.70 -34.42 -4.90
C GLN A 71 22.49 -34.55 -3.38
N GLN A 72 22.79 -35.73 -2.83
CA GLN A 72 22.74 -36.00 -1.39
C GLN A 72 23.88 -35.32 -0.63
N THR A 73 25.08 -35.26 -1.23
CA THR A 73 26.25 -34.56 -0.67
C THR A 73 26.00 -33.06 -0.61
N VAL A 74 25.36 -32.47 -1.63
CA VAL A 74 24.95 -31.05 -1.60
C VAL A 74 24.03 -30.76 -0.42
N GLN A 75 23.03 -31.62 -0.17
CA GLN A 75 22.10 -31.42 0.95
C GLN A 75 22.80 -31.52 2.31
N LYS A 76 23.71 -32.48 2.47
CA LYS A 76 24.53 -32.62 3.69
C LYS A 76 25.44 -31.41 3.89
N ALA A 77 26.08 -30.92 2.83
CA ALA A 77 26.95 -29.75 2.85
C ALA A 77 26.19 -28.49 3.27
N VAL A 78 25.01 -28.22 2.69
CA VAL A 78 24.15 -27.09 3.07
C VAL A 78 23.79 -27.17 4.56
N ASN A 79 23.33 -28.33 5.04
CA ASN A 79 22.95 -28.49 6.45
C ASN A 79 24.15 -28.32 7.40
N LYS A 80 25.35 -28.77 7.01
CA LYS A 80 26.58 -28.59 7.80
C LYS A 80 27.00 -27.12 7.85
N MET A 81 26.97 -26.42 6.72
CA MET A 81 27.32 -25.00 6.64
C MET A 81 26.30 -24.10 7.36
N GLU A 82 25.02 -24.49 7.37
CA GLU A 82 23.97 -23.82 8.15
C GLU A 82 24.22 -23.97 9.65
N LYS A 83 24.55 -25.19 10.12
CA LYS A 83 24.95 -25.42 11.53
C LYS A 83 26.23 -24.68 11.93
N ALA A 84 27.15 -24.47 11.00
CA ALA A 84 28.38 -23.73 11.22
C ALA A 84 28.19 -22.20 11.22
N ASN A 85 26.98 -21.70 10.91
CA ASN A 85 26.71 -20.27 10.70
C ASN A 85 27.52 -19.63 9.56
N LEU A 86 27.88 -20.41 8.52
CA LEU A 86 28.47 -19.89 7.28
C LEU A 86 27.41 -19.37 6.31
N ILE A 87 26.27 -20.06 6.28
CA ILE A 87 25.11 -19.71 5.46
C ILE A 87 23.87 -19.63 6.35
N LYS A 88 22.89 -18.86 5.92
CA LYS A 88 21.57 -18.77 6.55
C LYS A 88 20.48 -19.02 5.52
N SER A 89 19.37 -19.57 5.98
CA SER A 89 18.15 -19.71 5.19
C SER A 89 17.31 -18.43 5.29
N VAL A 90 16.82 -17.96 4.15
CA VAL A 90 15.95 -16.78 4.01
C VAL A 90 14.70 -17.17 3.24
N LYS A 91 13.54 -16.72 3.72
CA LYS A 91 12.27 -16.86 3.00
C LYS A 91 12.18 -15.77 1.94
N SER A 92 11.92 -16.14 0.70
CA SER A 92 11.71 -15.18 -0.38
C SER A 92 10.22 -14.81 -0.48
N VAL A 93 9.91 -13.52 -0.57
CA VAL A 93 8.54 -13.03 -0.84
C VAL A 93 8.02 -13.49 -2.19
N ARG A 94 8.86 -13.44 -3.23
CA ARG A 94 8.47 -13.87 -4.59
C ARG A 94 8.20 -15.38 -4.66
N HIS A 95 8.93 -16.15 -3.86
CA HIS A 95 8.89 -17.61 -3.87
C HIS A 95 8.89 -18.19 -2.44
N PRO A 96 7.78 -18.06 -1.68
CA PRO A 96 7.74 -18.37 -0.24
C PRO A 96 7.91 -19.86 0.07
N THR A 97 7.54 -20.74 -0.86
CA THR A 97 7.70 -22.20 -0.73
C THR A 97 9.15 -22.66 -0.92
N GLN A 98 10.03 -21.80 -1.43
CA GLN A 98 11.39 -22.17 -1.80
C GLN A 98 12.39 -21.74 -0.73
N LYS A 99 13.17 -22.70 -0.23
CA LYS A 99 14.28 -22.41 0.70
C LYS A 99 15.45 -21.80 -0.08
N THR A 100 15.67 -20.51 0.14
CA THR A 100 16.77 -19.73 -0.42
C THR A 100 17.87 -19.60 0.64
N TYR A 101 19.12 -19.79 0.23
CA TYR A 101 20.29 -19.72 1.09
C TYR A 101 21.19 -18.55 0.67
N MET A 102 21.77 -17.89 1.65
CA MET A 102 22.76 -16.81 1.45
C MET A 102 23.84 -16.87 2.53
N LEU A 103 24.90 -16.07 2.40
CA LEU A 103 25.93 -15.98 3.44
C LEU A 103 25.36 -15.38 4.73
N SER A 104 25.81 -15.88 5.88
CA SER A 104 25.28 -15.48 7.19
C SER A 104 25.44 -13.97 7.47
N HIS A 105 26.59 -13.41 7.11
CA HIS A 105 26.97 -12.03 7.35
C HIS A 105 26.39 -11.01 6.35
N LEU A 106 25.77 -11.46 5.26
CA LEU A 106 25.17 -10.56 4.27
C LEU A 106 23.73 -10.21 4.65
N VAL A 107 23.30 -8.98 4.35
CA VAL A 107 21.91 -8.57 4.47
C VAL A 107 21.21 -8.88 3.14
N PRO A 108 20.06 -9.58 3.15
CA PRO A 108 19.32 -9.88 1.92
C PRO A 108 18.78 -8.59 1.29
N SER A 109 18.66 -8.60 -0.03
CA SER A 109 18.08 -7.49 -0.78
C SER A 109 16.57 -7.36 -0.52
N GLU A 110 16.03 -6.14 -0.66
CA GLU A 110 14.59 -5.85 -0.55
C GLU A 110 13.74 -6.71 -1.50
N ASP A 111 14.25 -7.03 -2.68
CA ASP A 111 13.60 -7.93 -3.65
C ASP A 111 13.33 -9.34 -3.11
N VAL A 112 14.08 -9.77 -2.08
CA VAL A 112 13.99 -11.12 -1.50
C VAL A 112 13.10 -11.10 -0.26
N ILE A 113 13.32 -10.16 0.67
CA ILE A 113 12.56 -10.09 1.95
C ILE A 113 11.26 -9.31 1.83
N GLY A 114 11.11 -8.47 0.81
CA GLY A 114 10.06 -7.46 0.77
C GLY A 114 10.45 -6.21 1.55
N ASN A 115 9.67 -5.15 1.34
CA ASN A 115 9.78 -3.88 2.07
C ASN A 115 8.97 -3.94 3.39
N SER A 116 8.84 -2.83 4.12
CA SER A 116 8.20 -2.77 5.46
C SER A 116 6.73 -3.20 5.51
N PHE A 117 6.09 -3.32 4.34
CA PHE A 117 4.72 -3.81 4.19
C PHE A 117 4.61 -5.34 4.20
N PHE A 118 5.73 -6.07 4.23
CA PHE A 118 5.71 -7.53 4.31
C PHE A 118 5.95 -8.00 5.75
N ASP A 119 5.13 -8.95 6.20
CA ASP A 119 5.34 -9.68 7.45
C ASP A 119 5.49 -11.17 7.14
N ALA A 120 6.61 -11.74 7.58
CA ALA A 120 6.92 -13.16 7.43
C ALA A 120 6.87 -13.71 5.99
N GLY A 121 6.89 -12.84 4.97
CA GLY A 121 6.84 -13.20 3.54
C GLY A 121 5.52 -12.86 2.85
N ASP A 122 4.50 -12.42 3.60
CA ASP A 122 3.18 -12.07 3.09
C ASP A 122 2.98 -10.54 3.16
N LEU A 123 2.25 -9.98 2.20
CA LEU A 123 1.92 -8.56 2.17
C LEU A 123 0.82 -8.27 3.19
N ASP A 124 1.07 -7.34 4.11
CA ASP A 124 0.05 -6.84 5.05
C ASP A 124 -0.80 -5.76 4.35
N GLU A 125 -1.79 -6.23 3.58
CA GLU A 125 -2.74 -5.38 2.85
C GLU A 125 -3.56 -4.49 3.80
N SER A 126 -4.02 -5.04 4.93
CA SER A 126 -4.77 -4.29 5.94
C SER A 126 -3.97 -3.11 6.49
N PHE A 127 -2.70 -3.35 6.87
CA PHE A 127 -1.83 -2.28 7.33
C PHE A 127 -1.57 -1.24 6.23
N ARG A 128 -1.33 -1.68 4.99
CA ARG A 128 -1.14 -0.77 3.85
C ARG A 128 -2.35 0.15 3.69
N ASP A 129 -3.57 -0.40 3.67
CA ASP A 129 -4.78 0.36 3.43
C ASP A 129 -5.08 1.33 4.57
N GLU A 130 -4.87 0.90 5.82
CA GLU A 130 -4.98 1.78 6.99
C GLU A 130 -3.94 2.90 6.96
N LEU A 131 -2.70 2.63 6.52
CA LEU A 131 -1.65 3.62 6.36
C LEU A 131 -2.03 4.67 5.30
N LEU A 132 -2.50 4.22 4.13
CA LEU A 132 -2.94 5.09 3.05
C LEU A 132 -4.08 6.01 3.53
N ASN A 133 -5.04 5.44 4.25
CA ASN A 133 -6.15 6.19 4.82
C ASN A 133 -5.70 7.21 5.89
N LEU A 134 -4.72 6.85 6.71
CA LEU A 134 -4.12 7.76 7.70
C LEU A 134 -3.36 8.93 7.04
N ILE A 135 -2.66 8.67 5.92
CA ILE A 135 -2.02 9.72 5.12
C ILE A 135 -3.08 10.68 4.57
N VAL A 136 -4.15 10.16 3.96
CA VAL A 136 -5.26 10.99 3.45
C VAL A 136 -5.88 11.83 4.57
N PHE A 137 -6.10 11.24 5.75
CA PHE A 137 -6.61 11.94 6.91
C PHE A 137 -5.70 13.11 7.33
N HIS A 138 -4.40 12.87 7.48
CA HIS A 138 -3.44 13.90 7.87
C HIS A 138 -3.37 15.04 6.85
N VAL A 139 -3.21 14.69 5.57
CA VAL A 139 -3.11 15.67 4.49
C VAL A 139 -4.41 16.48 4.36
N ARG A 140 -5.58 15.84 4.56
CA ARG A 140 -6.88 16.55 4.54
C ARG A 140 -6.98 17.64 5.60
N GLN A 141 -6.44 17.42 6.80
CA GLN A 141 -6.48 18.39 7.89
C GLN A 141 -5.72 19.69 7.58
N THR A 142 -4.74 19.63 6.67
CA THR A 142 -3.93 20.78 6.27
C THR A 142 -4.33 21.33 4.90
N SER A 143 -5.08 20.58 4.08
CA SER A 143 -5.35 20.92 2.68
C SER A 143 -6.29 22.11 2.45
N TRP A 144 -7.22 22.37 3.37
CA TRP A 144 -8.36 23.26 3.14
C TRP A 144 -8.55 24.29 4.27
N GLY A 145 -8.95 25.49 3.90
CA GLY A 145 -9.39 26.51 4.86
C GLY A 145 -10.82 26.24 5.36
N ASP A 146 -11.00 26.25 6.68
CA ASP A 146 -12.30 26.10 7.33
C ASP A 146 -13.12 27.40 7.26
N ARG A 147 -14.24 27.42 6.51
CA ARG A 147 -15.23 28.53 6.61
C ARG A 147 -15.96 28.56 7.96
N ASP A 148 -16.08 27.40 8.63
CA ASP A 148 -16.93 27.26 9.83
C ASP A 148 -16.32 27.88 11.09
N LYS A 149 -14.98 28.00 11.16
CA LYS A 149 -14.33 28.70 12.27
C LYS A 149 -14.69 30.19 12.27
N ASP A 150 -14.78 30.80 11.09
CA ASP A 150 -15.12 32.22 10.95
C ASP A 150 -16.62 32.48 11.12
N ALA A 151 -17.49 31.59 10.61
CA ALA A 151 -18.95 31.70 10.78
C ALA A 151 -19.41 31.51 12.24
N LYS A 152 -18.80 30.59 13.00
CA LYS A 152 -19.08 30.40 14.44
C LYS A 152 -18.62 31.59 15.29
N LYS A 153 -17.56 32.30 14.88
CA LYS A 153 -17.05 33.50 15.56
C LYS A 153 -18.01 34.69 15.39
N GLY A 154 -18.70 34.79 14.26
CA GLY A 154 -19.74 35.79 14.00
C GLY A 154 -21.02 35.57 14.83
N LYS A 155 -21.53 34.33 14.90
CA LYS A 155 -22.77 34.02 15.64
C LYS A 155 -22.70 34.19 17.15
N ARG A 156 -21.50 34.18 17.75
CA ARG A 156 -21.32 34.28 19.21
C ARG A 156 -21.42 35.71 19.74
N LYS A 157 -21.44 36.72 18.86
CA LYS A 157 -21.46 38.15 19.25
C LYS A 157 -22.85 38.80 19.26
N GLU A 158 -23.91 38.09 18.85
CA GLU A 158 -25.23 38.70 18.63
C GLU A 158 -26.38 37.88 19.22
N LYS A 159 -26.28 37.55 20.51
CA LYS A 159 -27.45 37.19 21.34
C LYS A 159 -27.33 37.87 22.70
N GLN A 160 -27.57 39.17 22.70
CA GLN A 160 -27.95 39.92 23.89
C GLN A 160 -29.49 40.00 23.95
N ALA A 161 -30.02 39.83 25.15
CA ALA A 161 -31.38 39.51 25.53
C ALA A 161 -32.52 40.31 24.86
N VAL A 162 -33.61 39.62 24.53
CA VAL A 162 -34.98 40.12 24.71
C VAL A 162 -35.83 39.00 25.28
N ILE A 163 -36.32 39.22 26.50
CA ILE A 163 -37.36 38.43 27.20
C ILE A 163 -38.71 38.89 26.65
N SER A 164 -39.60 37.96 26.30
CA SER A 164 -41.04 38.22 26.18
C SER A 164 -41.82 36.94 26.47
N VAL A 165 -43.00 37.15 27.05
CA VAL A 165 -43.77 36.27 27.95
C VAL A 165 -45.05 35.79 27.23
N GLU A 166 -45.45 34.53 27.51
CA GLU A 166 -46.79 33.88 27.43
C GLU A 166 -47.66 33.96 26.15
N ASP A 167 -48.18 32.81 25.67
CA ASP A 167 -49.59 32.39 25.84
C ASP A 167 -49.90 31.02 25.15
N ASP A 168 -50.82 30.28 25.76
CA ASP A 168 -51.31 28.92 25.49
C ASP A 168 -52.36 28.87 24.35
N GLY A 169 -52.57 27.71 23.71
CA GLY A 169 -53.67 27.55 22.74
C GLY A 169 -53.69 26.26 21.90
N ASP A 170 -54.37 25.26 22.43
CA ASP A 170 -54.77 23.97 21.83
C ASP A 170 -55.73 24.10 20.62
N ALA A 171 -55.66 23.18 19.63
CA ALA A 171 -56.83 22.55 18.96
C ALA A 171 -56.48 21.68 17.72
N ALA A 172 -56.97 20.44 17.75
CA ALA A 172 -56.92 19.42 16.70
C ALA A 172 -57.98 19.60 15.58
N GLY A 173 -57.71 19.07 14.36
CA GLY A 173 -58.73 19.05 13.30
C GLY A 173 -58.41 18.35 11.96
N LYS A 174 -58.56 17.01 11.94
CA LYS A 174 -58.96 16.09 10.84
C LYS A 174 -58.53 16.31 9.36
N LYS A 175 -57.80 15.30 8.86
CA LYS A 175 -57.58 14.87 7.46
C LYS A 175 -58.88 14.68 6.65
N ARG A 176 -58.87 15.07 5.37
CA ARG A 176 -59.59 14.38 4.28
C ARG A 176 -58.67 14.15 3.08
N LYS A 177 -58.64 12.88 2.66
CA LYS A 177 -57.89 12.26 1.57
C LYS A 177 -58.57 12.60 0.23
N ARG A 178 -57.87 13.28 -0.69
CA ARG A 178 -58.27 13.36 -2.11
C ARG A 178 -57.52 12.27 -2.89
N THR A 179 -58.22 11.74 -3.88
CA THR A 179 -57.85 10.67 -4.81
C THR A 179 -56.59 11.01 -5.59
N ALA A 180 -55.71 10.02 -5.75
CA ALA A 180 -54.44 10.15 -6.46
C ALA A 180 -54.67 10.10 -7.98
N ASP A 181 -54.28 11.17 -8.67
CA ASP A 181 -54.11 11.20 -10.12
C ASP A 181 -52.73 10.64 -10.49
N ILE A 182 -52.65 10.00 -11.65
CA ILE A 182 -51.59 9.12 -12.14
C ILE A 182 -50.25 9.80 -12.50
N GLU A 183 -50.07 11.08 -12.18
CA GLU A 183 -48.84 11.83 -12.47
C GLU A 183 -47.87 11.97 -11.27
N ASP A 184 -48.13 11.28 -10.15
CA ASP A 184 -47.24 11.28 -8.97
C ASP A 184 -46.25 10.09 -8.94
N ALA A 185 -45.84 9.59 -10.11
CA ALA A 185 -44.73 8.64 -10.25
C ALA A 185 -43.35 9.35 -10.28
N GLY A 186 -43.29 10.57 -9.76
CA GLY A 186 -42.12 11.46 -9.80
C GLY A 186 -41.40 11.57 -8.47
N ASN A 187 -41.29 10.50 -7.67
CA ASN A 187 -40.38 10.52 -6.53
C ASN A 187 -39.68 9.16 -6.35
N LEU A 188 -39.05 8.69 -7.42
CA LEU A 188 -37.83 7.91 -7.27
C LEU A 188 -36.90 8.77 -6.40
N LYS A 189 -36.73 8.36 -5.14
CA LYS A 189 -35.68 8.89 -4.27
C LYS A 189 -34.40 8.74 -5.07
N ARG A 190 -33.97 9.78 -5.78
CA ARG A 190 -32.60 9.91 -6.24
C ARG A 190 -31.81 9.70 -4.96
N ARG A 191 -31.07 8.59 -4.85
CA ARG A 191 -30.03 8.46 -3.85
C ARG A 191 -29.03 9.56 -4.20
N SER A 192 -29.32 10.78 -3.74
CA SER A 192 -28.40 11.87 -3.78
C SER A 192 -27.21 11.37 -2.99
N VAL A 193 -26.06 11.31 -3.65
CA VAL A 193 -24.76 11.06 -3.05
C VAL A 193 -24.75 11.84 -1.74
N LYS A 194 -24.59 11.13 -0.61
CA LYS A 194 -24.25 11.81 0.64
C LYS A 194 -22.81 12.27 0.46
N LEU A 195 -22.62 13.34 -0.33
CA LEU A 195 -21.36 14.06 -0.33
C LEU A 195 -21.14 14.43 1.13
N ASP A 196 -19.94 14.14 1.61
CA ASP A 196 -19.50 14.55 2.92
C ASP A 196 -19.92 16.01 3.13
N PRO A 197 -20.82 16.30 4.10
CA PRO A 197 -21.33 17.65 4.31
C PRO A 197 -20.20 18.68 4.48
N GLU A 198 -19.03 18.23 4.94
CA GLU A 198 -17.83 19.04 5.10
C GLU A 198 -17.10 19.35 3.76
N ALA A 199 -17.31 18.56 2.71
CA ALA A 199 -16.68 18.81 1.39
C ALA A 199 -17.15 20.12 0.75
N PHE A 200 -18.38 20.55 1.04
CA PHE A 200 -18.95 21.80 0.51
C PHE A 200 -18.45 23.04 1.25
N SER A 201 -17.93 22.91 2.47
CA SER A 201 -17.39 24.03 3.27
C SER A 201 -15.89 24.25 3.10
N GLN A 202 -15.17 23.31 2.47
CA GLN A 202 -13.74 23.41 2.17
C GLN A 202 -13.42 24.57 1.20
N THR A 203 -12.58 25.51 1.64
CA THR A 203 -12.06 26.59 0.80
C THR A 203 -10.62 26.37 0.42
N ILE A 204 -10.29 26.70 -0.83
CA ILE A 204 -8.91 26.60 -1.33
C ILE A 204 -8.12 27.79 -0.79
N TYR A 205 -6.92 27.54 -0.27
CA TYR A 205 -5.98 28.60 0.05
C TYR A 205 -5.57 29.36 -1.22
N ARG A 206 -5.25 30.65 -1.07
CA ARG A 206 -4.69 31.44 -2.17
C ARG A 206 -3.32 30.86 -2.56
N ALA A 207 -3.00 30.86 -3.85
CA ALA A 207 -1.71 30.41 -4.34
C ALA A 207 -0.57 31.15 -3.62
N GLY A 208 0.41 30.39 -3.12
CA GLY A 208 1.59 30.92 -2.41
C GLY A 208 1.35 31.37 -0.97
N THR A 209 0.13 31.32 -0.42
CA THR A 209 -0.12 31.71 0.98
C THR A 209 -0.08 30.54 1.97
N HIS A 210 -0.09 29.31 1.46
CA HIS A 210 -0.13 28.10 2.28
C HIS A 210 0.93 27.11 1.80
N THR A 211 1.56 26.44 2.76
CA THR A 211 2.58 25.41 2.55
C THR A 211 1.96 24.05 2.83
N TYR A 212 1.95 23.19 1.81
CA TYR A 212 1.39 21.85 1.90
C TYR A 212 2.43 20.86 2.43
N PRO A 213 2.00 19.82 3.18
CA PRO A 213 2.91 18.89 3.82
C PRO A 213 3.74 18.13 2.78
N THR A 214 5.04 18.05 3.03
CA THR A 214 6.00 17.26 2.23
C THR A 214 5.98 15.79 2.62
N ALA A 215 6.59 14.92 1.82
CA ALA A 215 6.69 13.50 2.16
C ALA A 215 7.45 13.24 3.48
N GLU A 216 8.45 14.07 3.80
CA GLU A 216 9.18 14.00 5.07
C GLU A 216 8.30 14.40 6.26
N GLU A 217 7.50 15.45 6.12
CA GLU A 217 6.57 15.89 7.16
C GLU A 217 5.46 14.86 7.41
N ILE A 218 4.95 14.24 6.34
CA ILE A 218 3.97 13.15 6.43
C ILE A 218 4.62 11.94 7.14
N HIS A 219 5.84 11.56 6.79
CA HIS A 219 6.57 10.47 7.47
C HIS A 219 6.78 10.78 8.95
N ASN A 220 7.23 12.00 9.29
CA ASN A 220 7.39 12.44 10.66
C ASN A 220 6.08 12.39 11.45
N PHE A 221 4.96 12.80 10.84
CA PHE A 221 3.64 12.67 11.44
C PHE A 221 3.31 11.20 11.74
N LEU A 222 3.50 10.30 10.76
CA LEU A 222 3.17 8.88 10.92
C LEU A 222 3.97 8.22 12.05
N VAL A 223 5.28 8.52 12.14
CA VAL A 223 6.16 8.02 13.20
C VAL A 223 5.83 8.60 14.56
N THR A 224 5.45 9.88 14.62
CA THR A 224 5.08 10.56 15.87
C THR A 224 3.67 10.19 16.33
N SER A 225 2.79 9.83 15.40
CA SER A 225 1.42 9.42 15.69
C SER A 225 1.44 8.05 16.38
N ASN A 226 0.82 7.95 17.56
CA ASN A 226 0.60 6.65 18.23
C ASN A 226 -0.44 5.77 17.51
N ALA A 227 -0.73 6.03 16.24
CA ALA A 227 -1.67 5.27 15.42
C ALA A 227 -1.06 3.95 14.92
N ILE A 228 0.26 3.91 14.73
CA ILE A 228 0.98 2.73 14.23
C ILE A 228 1.77 2.12 15.39
N LYS A 229 1.87 0.78 15.43
CA LYS A 229 2.74 0.09 16.40
C LYS A 229 4.18 0.58 16.25
N PRO A 230 4.89 0.89 17.35
CA PRO A 230 6.22 1.50 17.29
C PRO A 230 7.25 0.66 16.53
N THR A 231 7.11 -0.66 16.55
CA THR A 231 7.97 -1.58 15.78
C THR A 231 7.85 -1.40 14.27
N LYS A 232 6.62 -1.22 13.77
CA LYS A 232 6.33 -0.99 12.34
C LYS A 232 6.62 0.45 11.94
N ALA A 233 6.33 1.42 12.82
CA ALA A 233 6.67 2.82 12.57
C ALA A 233 8.18 3.02 12.38
N ALA A 234 9.01 2.30 13.16
CA ALA A 234 10.46 2.37 13.07
C ALA A 234 11.04 1.74 11.78
N SER A 235 10.33 0.80 11.14
CA SER A 235 10.79 0.21 9.87
C SER A 235 10.45 1.08 8.65
N LEU A 236 9.41 1.91 8.74
CA LEU A 236 8.96 2.74 7.62
C LEU A 236 9.99 3.80 7.24
N THR A 237 10.32 3.84 5.95
CA THR A 237 11.23 4.83 5.36
C THR A 237 10.47 5.93 4.63
N VAL A 238 11.11 7.09 4.45
CA VAL A 238 10.53 8.20 3.67
C VAL A 238 10.25 7.78 2.22
N HIS A 239 11.09 6.91 1.64
CA HIS A 239 10.91 6.40 0.28
C HIS A 239 9.65 5.54 0.14
N GLU A 240 9.38 4.68 1.14
CA GLU A 240 8.15 3.88 1.17
C GLU A 240 6.90 4.77 1.29
N ILE A 241 6.95 5.82 2.13
CA ILE A 241 5.85 6.79 2.25
C ILE A 241 5.65 7.56 0.95
N GLN A 242 6.72 7.94 0.25
CA GLN A 242 6.60 8.57 -1.07
C GLN A 242 5.90 7.64 -2.06
N GLY A 243 6.23 6.35 -2.07
CA GLY A 243 5.53 5.36 -2.90
C GLY A 243 4.04 5.26 -2.57
N CYS A 244 3.67 5.32 -1.28
CA CYS A 244 2.25 5.39 -0.88
C CYS A 244 1.56 6.66 -1.38
N ILE A 245 2.24 7.82 -1.30
CA ILE A 245 1.71 9.10 -1.78
C ILE A 245 1.50 9.07 -3.29
N ASP A 246 2.43 8.46 -4.05
CA ASP A 246 2.33 8.34 -5.50
C ASP A 246 1.10 7.50 -5.90
N VAL A 247 0.86 6.38 -5.20
CA VAL A 247 -0.37 5.57 -5.37
C VAL A 247 -1.62 6.41 -5.11
N LEU A 248 -1.65 7.17 -4.01
CA LEU A 248 -2.78 8.04 -3.69
C LEU A 248 -3.00 9.16 -4.73
N CYS A 249 -1.94 9.61 -5.40
CA CYS A 249 -2.05 10.56 -6.50
C CYS A 249 -2.62 9.89 -7.77
N TRP A 250 -2.25 8.63 -8.04
CA TRP A 250 -2.83 7.85 -9.14
C TRP A 250 -4.30 7.50 -8.89
N ASP A 251 -4.68 7.28 -7.64
CA ASP A 251 -6.07 7.04 -7.21
C ASP A 251 -6.91 8.33 -7.12
N GLU A 252 -6.38 9.47 -7.58
CA GLU A 252 -7.04 10.78 -7.53
C GLU A 252 -7.49 11.21 -6.12
N LYS A 253 -6.81 10.73 -5.07
CA LYS A 253 -7.07 11.12 -3.68
C LYS A 253 -6.20 12.30 -3.24
N LEU A 254 -4.97 12.36 -3.76
CA LEU A 254 -4.01 13.43 -3.51
C LEU A 254 -3.60 14.15 -4.80
N GLU A 255 -3.24 15.42 -4.66
CA GLU A 255 -2.64 16.25 -5.70
C GLU A 255 -1.28 16.77 -5.23
N LYS A 256 -0.32 16.79 -6.14
CA LYS A 256 1.02 17.33 -5.91
C LYS A 256 1.06 18.83 -6.23
N ILE A 257 1.61 19.63 -5.32
CA ILE A 257 1.64 21.10 -5.42
C ILE A 257 3.03 21.62 -5.12
N MET A 258 3.45 22.64 -5.85
CA MET A 258 4.67 23.36 -5.57
C MET A 258 4.45 24.34 -4.42
N ASN A 259 5.18 24.16 -3.32
CA ASN A 259 5.24 25.12 -2.23
C ASN A 259 6.05 26.36 -2.66
N GLY A 260 5.86 27.49 -1.98
CA GLY A 260 6.59 28.74 -2.27
C GLY A 260 8.11 28.61 -2.11
N GLU A 261 8.58 27.62 -1.37
CA GLU A 261 10.00 27.32 -1.12
C GLU A 261 10.63 26.45 -2.23
N GLY A 262 9.88 26.07 -3.26
CA GLY A 262 10.35 25.19 -4.33
C GLY A 262 10.35 23.70 -3.98
N THR A 263 9.77 23.34 -2.83
CA THR A 263 9.55 21.95 -2.42
C THR A 263 8.19 21.45 -2.88
N TRP A 264 8.08 20.14 -3.11
CA TRP A 264 6.81 19.51 -3.44
C TRP A 264 6.04 19.16 -2.17
N GLY A 265 4.84 19.72 -2.04
CA GLY A 265 3.87 19.36 -1.01
C GLY A 265 2.66 18.65 -1.61
N TYR A 266 1.83 18.06 -0.75
CA TYR A 266 0.65 17.30 -1.16
C TYR A 266 -0.61 17.84 -0.49
N ARG A 267 -1.71 17.90 -1.24
CA ARG A 267 -3.04 18.18 -0.70
C ARG A 267 -4.03 17.10 -1.14
N THR A 268 -5.17 16.99 -0.49
CA THR A 268 -6.25 16.13 -0.96
C THR A 268 -6.99 16.73 -2.15
N VAL A 269 -7.62 15.88 -2.97
CA VAL A 269 -8.63 16.32 -3.93
C VAL A 269 -9.90 16.74 -3.17
N ARG A 270 -10.61 17.74 -3.69
CA ARG A 270 -11.80 18.29 -3.02
C ARG A 270 -12.86 17.21 -2.88
N GLY A 271 -13.40 17.05 -1.66
CA GLY A 271 -14.42 16.05 -1.38
C GLY A 271 -13.92 14.61 -1.46
N VAL A 272 -12.61 14.38 -1.32
CA VAL A 272 -12.05 13.03 -1.21
C VAL A 272 -12.82 12.25 -0.14
N THR A 273 -13.30 11.08 -0.54
CA THR A 273 -13.86 10.11 0.39
C THR A 273 -12.72 9.51 1.19
N PHE A 274 -12.83 9.55 2.50
CA PHE A 274 -11.89 8.90 3.40
C PHE A 274 -12.68 8.19 4.49
N LYS A 275 -12.18 7.06 4.97
CA LYS A 275 -12.82 6.31 6.06
C LYS A 275 -12.22 6.85 7.37
N PRO A 276 -12.95 7.60 8.23
CA PRO A 276 -12.40 7.99 9.52
C PRO A 276 -11.98 6.73 10.31
N PRO A 277 -10.85 6.75 11.03
CA PRO A 277 -10.45 5.62 11.87
C PRO A 277 -11.61 5.19 12.79
N GLY A 278 -12.00 3.92 12.73
CA GLY A 278 -13.11 3.35 13.51
C GLY A 278 -14.51 3.45 12.86
N ALA A 279 -14.63 4.01 11.66
CA ALA A 279 -15.90 4.01 10.93
C ALA A 279 -16.08 2.74 10.08
N ASN A 280 -17.12 1.96 10.37
CA ASN A 280 -17.56 0.89 9.48
C ASN A 280 -18.37 1.51 8.33
N TYR A 281 -17.80 1.48 7.13
CA TYR A 281 -18.54 1.73 5.90
C TYR A 281 -18.70 0.40 5.17
N ASP A 282 -19.90 0.12 4.66
CA ASP A 282 -20.09 -0.96 3.69
C ASP A 282 -19.11 -0.73 2.53
N ASP A 283 -18.37 -1.78 2.18
CA ASP A 283 -17.18 -1.70 1.31
C ASP A 283 -17.49 -1.31 -0.15
N TYR A 284 -18.76 -1.08 -0.46
CA TYR A 284 -19.21 -0.55 -1.71
C TYR A 284 -19.15 0.98 -1.66
N GLU A 285 -17.95 1.53 -1.85
CA GLU A 285 -17.85 2.86 -2.44
C GLU A 285 -18.58 2.79 -3.78
N GLU A 286 -19.81 3.27 -3.81
CA GLU A 286 -20.57 3.47 -5.03
C GLU A 286 -19.89 4.62 -5.78
N VAL A 287 -18.74 4.31 -6.41
CA VAL A 287 -18.07 5.19 -7.36
C VAL A 287 -19.17 5.66 -8.28
N VAL A 288 -19.46 6.96 -8.26
CA VAL A 288 -20.52 7.55 -9.07
C VAL A 288 -20.08 7.38 -10.51
N GLY A 289 -20.46 6.23 -11.05
CA GLY A 289 -20.19 5.89 -12.41
C GLY A 289 -20.91 6.86 -13.33
N THR A 290 -20.44 6.96 -14.56
CA THR A 290 -21.27 7.53 -15.63
C THR A 290 -22.59 6.76 -15.72
N GLY A 291 -23.62 7.36 -16.31
CA GLY A 291 -24.91 6.68 -16.52
C GLY A 291 -24.76 5.32 -17.23
N LEU A 292 -23.71 5.15 -18.04
CA LEU A 292 -23.36 3.88 -18.66
C LEU A 292 -22.95 2.82 -17.64
N THR A 293 -22.04 3.15 -16.72
CA THR A 293 -21.55 2.23 -15.68
C THR A 293 -22.55 1.97 -14.55
N GLN A 294 -23.65 2.74 -14.49
CA GLN A 294 -24.79 2.49 -13.60
C GLN A 294 -25.76 1.45 -14.19
N ALA A 295 -25.78 1.29 -15.51
CA ALA A 295 -26.54 0.25 -16.18
C ALA A 295 -25.75 -1.05 -16.24
N PRO A 296 -26.40 -2.23 -16.14
CA PRO A 296 -25.72 -3.53 -16.16
C PRO A 296 -24.95 -3.77 -17.46
N CYS A 297 -25.34 -3.13 -18.57
CA CYS A 297 -24.63 -3.21 -19.84
C CYS A 297 -23.23 -2.57 -19.82
N GLY A 298 -23.03 -1.48 -19.06
CA GLY A 298 -21.73 -0.79 -19.00
C GLY A 298 -20.63 -1.56 -18.27
N ARG A 299 -20.98 -2.65 -17.57
CA ARG A 299 -20.05 -3.57 -16.91
C ARG A 299 -20.23 -5.02 -17.36
N CYS A 300 -20.99 -5.24 -18.44
CA CYS A 300 -21.31 -6.59 -18.91
C CYS A 300 -20.07 -7.26 -19.52
N PRO A 301 -19.62 -8.41 -19.00
CA PRO A 301 -18.41 -9.09 -19.50
C PRO A 301 -18.62 -9.74 -20.88
N VAL A 302 -19.88 -9.88 -21.31
CA VAL A 302 -20.28 -10.53 -22.56
C VAL A 302 -21.06 -9.59 -23.48
N LEU A 303 -20.85 -8.27 -23.33
CA LEU A 303 -21.56 -7.25 -24.11
C LEU A 303 -21.41 -7.49 -25.61
N ASP A 304 -20.20 -7.86 -26.05
CA ASP A 304 -19.86 -8.10 -27.47
C ASP A 304 -20.62 -9.28 -28.09
N LEU A 305 -21.15 -10.19 -27.25
CA LEU A 305 -21.93 -11.35 -27.67
C LEU A 305 -23.45 -11.11 -27.58
N CYS A 306 -23.86 -9.96 -27.04
CA CYS A 306 -25.26 -9.63 -26.80
C CYS A 306 -25.90 -9.04 -28.07
N HIS A 307 -26.76 -9.80 -28.73
CA HIS A 307 -27.53 -9.33 -29.89
C HIS A 307 -28.90 -9.99 -29.97
N GLU A 308 -29.81 -9.40 -30.74
CA GLU A 308 -31.14 -9.96 -30.96
C GLU A 308 -31.04 -11.32 -31.68
N GLY A 309 -31.72 -12.35 -31.13
CA GLY A 309 -31.70 -13.72 -31.65
C GLY A 309 -30.41 -14.52 -31.36
N GLY A 310 -29.47 -13.96 -30.59
CA GLY A 310 -28.24 -14.62 -30.15
C GLY A 310 -28.42 -15.48 -28.90
N PRO A 311 -27.42 -16.33 -28.57
CA PRO A 311 -27.41 -17.12 -27.34
C PRO A 311 -27.34 -16.25 -26.07
N VAL A 312 -26.85 -15.01 -26.21
CA VAL A 312 -26.94 -13.95 -25.21
C VAL A 312 -27.71 -12.80 -25.84
N ASN A 313 -28.77 -12.35 -25.20
CA ASN A 313 -29.65 -11.32 -25.73
C ASN A 313 -30.23 -10.48 -24.58
N PRO A 314 -30.72 -9.26 -24.85
CA PRO A 314 -31.26 -8.38 -23.81
C PRO A 314 -32.62 -8.84 -23.27
N GLN A 315 -33.38 -9.68 -23.99
CA GLN A 315 -34.72 -10.13 -23.58
C GLN A 315 -34.64 -11.11 -22.39
N ASP A 316 -33.68 -12.04 -22.44
CA ASP A 316 -33.45 -13.06 -21.39
C ASP A 316 -32.21 -12.73 -20.52
N CYS A 317 -31.84 -11.46 -20.42
CA CYS A 317 -30.61 -11.05 -19.73
C CYS A 317 -30.76 -11.11 -18.20
N ILE A 318 -30.06 -12.05 -17.57
CA ILE A 318 -30.03 -12.20 -16.10
C ILE A 318 -29.55 -10.95 -15.36
N TYR A 319 -28.65 -10.16 -15.97
CA TYR A 319 -28.11 -8.95 -15.34
C TYR A 319 -29.16 -7.83 -15.28
N PHE A 320 -29.97 -7.67 -16.33
CA PHE A 320 -31.09 -6.73 -16.33
C PHE A 320 -32.21 -7.20 -15.42
N GLU A 321 -32.51 -8.50 -15.40
CA GLU A 321 -33.52 -9.05 -14.50
C GLU A 321 -33.17 -8.80 -13.03
N GLN A 322 -31.93 -9.06 -12.62
CA GLN A 322 -31.46 -8.78 -11.26
C GLN A 322 -31.46 -7.28 -10.94
N TRP A 323 -31.07 -6.43 -11.89
CA TRP A 323 -31.00 -4.98 -11.71
C TRP A 323 -32.37 -4.30 -11.64
N LEU A 324 -33.37 -4.81 -12.37
CA LEU A 324 -34.74 -4.28 -12.38
C LEU A 324 -35.60 -4.78 -11.21
N ARG A 325 -35.20 -5.85 -10.52
CA ARG A 325 -35.92 -6.33 -9.34
C ARG A 325 -35.86 -5.25 -8.24
N PRO A 326 -37.01 -4.75 -7.75
CA PRO A 326 -37.01 -3.82 -6.62
C PRO A 326 -36.45 -4.55 -5.39
N GLY A 327 -35.44 -3.95 -4.78
CA GLY A 327 -34.88 -4.37 -3.49
C GLY A 327 -35.71 -3.93 -2.30
#